data_AF-A0A0N0LIQ3-F1
#
_entry.id   AF-A0A0N0LIQ3-F1
#
_cell.length_a   1.000
_cell.length_b   1.000
_cell.length_c   1.000
_cell.angle_alpha   90.00
_cell.angle_beta   90.00
_cell.angle_gamma   90.00
#
_symmetry.space_group_name_H-M   'P 1'
#
loop_
_entity.id
_entity.type
_entity.pdbx_description
1 polymer ?
#
loop_
_entity_poly.entity_id
_entity_poly.type
_entity_poly.pdbx_seq_one_letter_code
_entity_poly.pdbx_strand_id
1 'polypeptide(L)'
;MNNITQRLENVKKLQAKRWENEDHWDDINDLLVKELDEILLIEPENTAALINIGAVYSDMGENEKAIEYLKTALHLGSVDKNLYINLAIVMVYMEMHQEEYHEYLETAENKIEDPLTFKAYFDPNSQ
;
A
#
# COMPACT_ATOMS: atom_id res chain seq x y z
N MET A 1 23.24 9.69 -6.14
CA MET A 1 22.45 8.73 -5.35
C MET A 1 21.22 9.47 -4.87
N ASN A 2 20.03 9.12 -5.36
CA ASN A 2 18.80 9.60 -4.74
C ASN A 2 18.70 8.92 -3.37
N ASN A 3 18.49 9.69 -2.31
CA ASN A 3 18.19 9.10 -1.01
C ASN A 3 16.82 8.40 -1.08
N ILE A 4 16.58 7.42 -0.21
CA ILE A 4 15.35 6.60 -0.24
C ILE A 4 14.08 7.47 -0.17
N THR A 5 14.11 8.57 0.60
CA THR A 5 13.04 9.56 0.64
C THR A 5 12.68 10.09 -0.75
N GLN A 6 13.66 10.52 -1.55
CA GLN A 6 13.41 11.03 -2.90
C GLN A 6 12.84 9.94 -3.82
N ARG A 7 13.23 8.68 -3.63
CA ARG A 7 12.67 7.54 -4.37
C ARG A 7 11.20 7.33 -4.01
N LEU A 8 10.85 7.33 -2.73
CA LEU A 8 9.46 7.22 -2.27
C LEU A 8 8.58 8.39 -2.76
N GLU A 9 9.12 9.62 -2.79
CA GLU A 9 8.40 10.75 -3.42
C GLU A 9 8.14 10.52 -4.91
N ASN A 10 9.08 9.88 -5.63
CA ASN A 10 8.89 9.54 -7.03
C ASN A 10 7.86 8.41 -7.20
N VAL A 11 7.85 7.42 -6.30
CA VAL A 11 6.80 6.39 -6.23
C VAL A 11 5.43 7.05 -6.08
N LYS A 12 5.26 8.01 -5.15
CA LYS A 12 4.01 8.76 -4.99
C LYS A 12 3.59 9.51 -6.26
N LYS A 13 4.53 10.16 -6.94
CA LYS A 13 4.26 10.85 -8.21
C LYS A 13 3.88 9.86 -9.32
N LEU A 14 4.52 8.70 -9.37
CA LEU A 14 4.20 7.65 -10.34
C LEU A 14 2.82 7.05 -10.08
N GLN A 15 2.50 6.77 -8.82
CA GLN A 15 1.19 6.28 -8.40
C GLN A 15 0.07 7.28 -8.76
N ALA A 16 0.31 8.58 -8.59
CA ALA A 16 -0.67 9.61 -8.98
C ALA A 16 -0.97 9.59 -10.49
N LYS A 17 0.05 9.32 -11.34
CA LYS A 17 -0.12 9.22 -12.79
C LYS A 17 -0.93 8.02 -13.23
N ARG A 18 -1.02 6.98 -12.39
CA ARG A 18 -1.85 5.78 -12.68
C ARG A 18 -3.30 6.15 -12.98
N TRP A 19 -3.79 7.23 -12.37
CA TRP A 19 -5.16 7.73 -12.51
C TRP A 19 -5.36 8.70 -13.68
N GLU A 20 -4.29 9.15 -14.32
CA GLU A 20 -4.35 10.10 -15.42
C GLU A 20 -4.53 9.39 -16.78
N ASN A 21 -4.16 8.12 -16.88
CA ASN A 21 -4.23 7.33 -18.10
C ASN A 21 -4.45 5.84 -17.81
N GLU A 22 -5.70 5.39 -17.90
CA GLU A 22 -6.12 4.01 -17.62
C GLU A 22 -5.48 2.97 -18.58
N ASP A 23 -5.06 3.38 -19.79
CA ASP A 23 -4.47 2.48 -20.79
C ASP A 23 -3.09 1.92 -20.38
N HIS A 24 -2.45 2.47 -19.35
CA HIS A 24 -1.11 2.08 -18.88
C HIS A 24 -1.07 1.60 -17.44
N TRP A 25 -2.22 1.18 -16.90
CA TRP A 25 -2.33 0.78 -15.49
C TRP A 25 -1.35 -0.33 -15.10
N ASP A 26 -1.26 -1.38 -15.92
CA ASP A 26 -0.39 -2.53 -15.68
C ASP A 26 1.09 -2.14 -15.75
N ASP A 27 1.49 -1.38 -16.78
CA ASP A 27 2.86 -0.87 -16.93
C ASP A 27 3.29 -0.03 -15.71
N ILE A 28 2.36 0.78 -15.17
CA ILE A 28 2.63 1.63 -14.00
C ILE A 28 2.74 0.78 -12.74
N ASN A 29 1.91 -0.25 -12.56
CA ASN A 29 2.03 -1.15 -11.41
C ASN A 29 3.36 -1.91 -11.44
N ASP A 30 3.79 -2.42 -12.59
CA ASP A 30 5.08 -3.08 -12.74
C ASP A 30 6.24 -2.16 -12.36
N LEU A 31 6.19 -0.90 -12.78
CA LEU A 31 7.20 0.10 -12.41
C LEU A 31 7.16 0.45 -10.92
N LEU A 32 5.98 0.53 -10.31
CA LEU A 32 5.82 0.78 -8.88
C LEU A 32 6.39 -0.38 -8.06
N VAL A 33 6.02 -1.61 -8.36
CA VAL A 33 6.55 -2.82 -7.70
C VAL A 33 8.06 -2.85 -7.80
N LYS A 34 8.61 -2.65 -9.00
CA LYS A 34 10.05 -2.66 -9.22
C LYS A 34 10.78 -1.62 -8.36
N GLU A 35 10.31 -0.38 -8.34
CA GLU A 35 10.96 0.69 -7.56
C GLU A 35 10.87 0.42 -6.05
N LEU A 36 9.75 -0.11 -5.58
CA LEU A 36 9.54 -0.47 -4.18
C LEU A 36 10.39 -1.66 -3.75
N ASP A 37 10.51 -2.70 -4.58
CA ASP A 37 11.41 -3.83 -4.35
C ASP A 37 12.87 -3.37 -4.26
N GLU A 38 13.31 -2.49 -5.16
CA GLU A 38 14.66 -1.93 -5.10
C GLU A 38 14.91 -1.06 -3.85
N ILE A 39 13.88 -0.42 -3.29
CA ILE A 39 13.98 0.26 -1.98
C ILE A 39 14.11 -0.78 -0.87
N LEU A 40 13.28 -1.82 -0.87
CA LEU A 40 13.27 -2.88 0.14
C LEU A 40 14.54 -3.74 0.11
N LEU A 41 15.22 -3.86 -1.03
CA LEU A 41 16.55 -4.48 -1.10
C LEU A 41 17.62 -3.70 -0.33
N ILE A 42 17.46 -2.38 -0.20
CA ILE A 42 18.40 -1.50 0.50
C ILE A 42 17.98 -1.30 1.96
N GLU A 43 16.69 -1.09 2.19
CA GLU A 43 16.07 -0.90 3.50
C GLU A 43 14.90 -1.89 3.68
N PRO A 44 15.17 -3.16 4.05
CA PRO A 44 14.14 -4.21 4.15
C PRO A 44 13.03 -3.90 5.16
N GLU A 45 13.32 -3.07 6.16
CA GLU A 45 12.40 -2.67 7.22
C GLU A 45 11.75 -1.29 6.95
N ASN A 46 11.88 -0.74 5.73
CA ASN A 46 11.26 0.52 5.38
C ASN A 46 9.73 0.36 5.33
N THR A 47 9.06 0.78 6.40
CA THR A 47 7.62 0.60 6.56
C THR A 47 6.80 1.34 5.50
N ALA A 48 7.24 2.50 5.02
CA ALA A 48 6.56 3.22 3.95
C ALA A 48 6.60 2.43 2.62
N ALA A 49 7.74 1.82 2.29
CA ALA A 49 7.87 0.96 1.11
C ALA A 49 7.00 -0.31 1.24
N LEU A 50 7.00 -0.96 2.41
CA LEU A 50 6.14 -2.12 2.69
C LEU A 50 4.64 -1.79 2.57
N ILE A 51 4.21 -0.62 3.05
CA ILE A 51 2.83 -0.15 2.95
C ILE A 51 2.44 0.09 1.50
N ASN A 52 3.30 0.78 0.76
CA ASN A 52 3.07 1.12 -0.64
C ASN A 52 3.05 -0.12 -1.54
N ILE A 53 3.95 -1.09 -1.34
CA ILE A 53 3.96 -2.30 -2.16
C ILE A 53 2.75 -3.18 -1.84
N GLY A 54 2.33 -3.22 -0.58
CA GLY A 54 1.08 -3.87 -0.17
C GLY A 54 -0.14 -3.23 -0.85
N ALA A 55 -0.19 -1.90 -0.93
CA ALA A 55 -1.26 -1.20 -1.65
C ALA A 55 -1.28 -1.55 -3.15
N VAL A 56 -0.12 -1.59 -3.80
CA VAL A 56 -0.02 -1.94 -5.23
C VAL A 56 -0.44 -3.38 -5.48
N TYR A 57 0.00 -4.34 -4.66
CA TYR A 57 -0.46 -5.73 -4.80
C TYR A 57 -1.97 -5.88 -4.57
N SER A 58 -2.55 -5.12 -3.62
CA SER A 58 -4.00 -5.08 -3.45
C SER A 58 -4.70 -4.58 -4.71
N ASP A 59 -4.17 -3.54 -5.35
CA ASP A 59 -4.73 -2.98 -6.60
C ASP A 59 -4.62 -3.93 -7.80
N MET A 60 -3.67 -4.86 -7.74
CA MET A 60 -3.48 -5.92 -8.73
C MET A 60 -4.35 -7.16 -8.43
N GLY A 61 -5.10 -7.17 -7.32
CA GLY A 61 -5.90 -8.32 -6.86
C GLY A 61 -5.07 -9.41 -6.19
N GLU A 62 -3.78 -9.19 -5.96
CA GLU A 62 -2.85 -10.13 -5.32
C GLU A 62 -2.92 -9.98 -3.78
N ASN A 63 -4.12 -10.22 -3.24
CA ASN A 63 -4.47 -9.91 -1.85
C ASN A 63 -3.61 -10.65 -0.82
N GLU A 64 -3.22 -11.89 -1.08
CA GLU A 64 -2.34 -12.67 -0.19
C GLU A 64 -0.96 -12.02 -0.05
N LYS A 65 -0.38 -11.53 -1.16
CA LYS A 65 0.89 -10.79 -1.10
C LYS A 65 0.70 -9.46 -0.39
N ALA A 66 -0.38 -8.75 -0.71
CA ALA A 66 -0.69 -7.46 -0.11
C ALA A 66 -0.73 -7.55 1.43
N ILE A 67 -1.47 -8.53 1.97
CA ILE A 67 -1.60 -8.68 3.42
C ILE A 67 -0.29 -9.09 4.10
N GLU A 68 0.58 -9.86 3.44
CA GLU A 68 1.90 -10.24 3.96
C GLU A 68 2.82 -9.02 4.16
N TYR A 69 2.95 -8.16 3.15
CA TYR A 69 3.74 -6.93 3.25
C TYR A 69 3.17 -5.97 4.29
N LEU A 70 1.85 -5.79 4.32
CA LEU A 70 1.18 -4.90 5.28
C LEU A 70 1.34 -5.43 6.72
N LYS A 71 1.18 -6.74 6.95
CA LYS A 71 1.43 -7.34 8.27
C LYS A 71 2.89 -7.21 8.71
N THR A 72 3.83 -7.23 7.77
CA THR A 72 5.24 -6.96 8.09
C THR A 72 5.46 -5.52 8.55
N ALA A 73 4.87 -4.54 7.85
CA ALA A 73 4.92 -3.14 8.28
C ALA A 73 4.28 -2.93 9.68
N LEU A 74 3.18 -3.63 9.95
CA LEU A 74 2.52 -3.63 11.26
C LEU A 74 3.42 -4.26 12.34
N HIS A 75 4.06 -5.39 12.05
CA HIS A 75 4.98 -6.06 12.98
C HIS A 75 6.21 -5.21 13.32
N LEU A 76 6.70 -4.42 12.35
CA LEU A 76 7.78 -3.44 12.55
C LEU A 76 7.32 -2.19 13.33
N GLY A 77 6.06 -2.14 13.76
CA GLY A 77 5.54 -1.08 14.63
C GLY A 77 5.08 0.17 13.89
N SER A 78 4.83 0.09 12.58
CA SER A 78 4.23 1.22 11.85
C SER A 78 2.87 1.58 12.43
N VAL A 79 2.63 2.88 12.58
CA VAL A 79 1.37 3.47 13.03
C VAL A 79 0.73 4.36 11.96
N ASP A 80 1.17 4.21 10.72
CA ASP A 80 0.72 4.97 9.56
C ASP A 80 -0.78 4.74 9.29
N LYS A 81 -1.50 5.80 8.96
CA LYS A 81 -2.94 5.71 8.66
C LYS A 81 -3.25 4.83 7.45
N ASN A 82 -2.45 4.91 6.39
CA ASN A 82 -2.66 4.14 5.16
C ASN A 82 -2.38 2.65 5.37
N LEU A 83 -1.46 2.27 6.27
CA LEU A 83 -1.29 0.86 6.66
C LEU A 83 -2.62 0.24 7.11
N TYR A 84 -3.29 0.86 8.08
CA TYR A 84 -4.54 0.32 8.63
C TYR A 84 -5.68 0.33 7.61
N ILE A 85 -5.76 1.38 6.79
CA ILE A 85 -6.74 1.44 5.70
C ILE A 85 -6.49 0.34 4.67
N ASN A 86 -5.24 0.12 4.26
CA ASN A 86 -4.90 -0.90 3.27
C ASN A 86 -5.13 -2.31 3.82
N LEU A 87 -4.84 -2.56 5.09
CA LEU A 87 -5.20 -3.82 5.75
C LEU A 87 -6.71 -4.06 5.70
N ALA A 88 -7.51 -3.04 6.03
CA ALA A 88 -8.96 -3.15 5.97
C ALA A 88 -9.47 -3.42 4.54
N ILE A 89 -8.94 -2.72 3.53
CA ILE A 89 -9.29 -2.93 2.11
C ILE A 89 -8.98 -4.36 1.68
N VAL A 90 -7.77 -4.84 1.94
CA VAL A 90 -7.36 -6.21 1.57
C VAL A 90 -8.23 -7.25 2.27
N MET A 91 -8.54 -7.05 3.56
CA MET A 91 -9.41 -7.95 4.31
C MET A 91 -10.84 -8.00 3.75
N VAL A 92 -11.36 -6.87 3.25
CA VAL A 92 -12.65 -6.83 2.55
C VAL A 92 -12.59 -7.66 1.26
N TYR A 93 -11.54 -7.47 0.44
CA TYR A 93 -11.37 -8.26 -0.80
C TYR A 93 -11.13 -9.76 -0.57
N MET A 94 -10.59 -10.12 0.59
CA MET A 94 -10.42 -11.52 1.01
C MET A 94 -11.67 -12.11 1.67
N GLU A 95 -12.79 -11.38 1.71
CA GLU A 95 -14.04 -11.79 2.36
C GLU A 95 -13.88 -12.19 3.84
N MET A 96 -12.93 -11.55 4.54
CA MET A 96 -12.71 -11.78 5.97
C MET A 96 -13.88 -11.27 6.81
N HIS A 97 -13.97 -11.72 8.06
CA HIS A 97 -15.07 -11.32 8.94
C HIS A 97 -15.09 -9.80 9.17
N GLN A 98 -16.30 -9.22 9.11
CA GLN A 98 -16.50 -7.78 9.20
C GLN A 98 -15.90 -7.13 10.45
N GLU A 99 -15.92 -7.84 11.57
CA GLU A 99 -15.34 -7.38 12.83
C GLU A 99 -13.83 -7.10 12.69
N GLU A 100 -13.10 -7.90 11.90
CA GLU A 100 -11.64 -7.79 11.76
C GLU A 100 -11.22 -6.52 11.04
N TYR A 101 -11.86 -6.19 9.90
CA TYR A 101 -11.48 -4.99 9.14
C TYR A 101 -12.06 -3.71 9.75
N HIS A 102 -13.18 -3.78 10.48
CA HIS A 102 -13.72 -2.61 11.18
C HIS A 102 -12.79 -2.09 12.28
N GLU A 103 -12.12 -2.98 13.03
CA GLU A 103 -11.14 -2.58 14.05
C GLU A 103 -9.99 -1.75 13.44
N TYR A 104 -9.52 -2.15 12.25
CA TYR A 104 -8.48 -1.41 11.53
C TYR A 104 -8.97 -0.03 11.04
N LEU A 105 -10.21 0.05 10.55
CA LEU A 105 -10.80 1.33 10.15
C LEU A 105 -10.95 2.30 11.34
N GLU A 106 -11.46 1.83 12.47
CA GLU A 106 -11.55 2.63 13.71
C GLU A 106 -10.17 3.08 14.18
N THR A 107 -9.19 2.17 14.16
CA THR A 107 -7.81 2.50 14.50
C THR A 107 -7.27 3.63 13.62
N ALA A 108 -7.51 3.57 12.31
CA ALA A 108 -7.04 4.55 11.34
C ALA A 108 -7.60 5.97 11.56
N GLU A 109 -8.75 6.15 12.21
CA GLU A 109 -9.36 7.46 12.45
C GLU A 109 -8.45 8.38 13.28
N ASN A 110 -7.69 7.80 14.20
CA ASN A 110 -6.82 8.51 15.14
C ASN A 110 -5.34 8.51 14.71
N LYS A 111 -5.02 8.03 13.49
CA LYS A 111 -3.65 7.98 12.97
C LYS A 111 -3.36 9.11 11.99
N ILE A 112 -2.07 9.37 11.82
CA ILE A 112 -1.56 10.36 10.86
C ILE A 112 -1.05 9.59 9.64
N GLU A 113 -1.37 10.11 8.46
CA GLU A 113 -0.86 9.63 7.18
C GLU A 113 0.57 10.15 6.96
N ASP A 114 1.50 9.25 6.67
CA ASP A 114 2.81 9.61 6.14
C ASP A 114 2.64 10.13 4.69
N PRO A 115 3.16 11.32 4.36
CA PRO A 115 3.04 11.87 3.00
C PRO A 115 3.65 10.98 1.90
N LEU A 116 4.51 10.02 2.26
CA LEU A 116 5.15 9.07 1.36
C LEU A 116 4.33 7.79 1.16
N THR A 117 3.28 7.55 1.94
CA THR A 117 2.42 6.37 1.77
C THR A 117 1.16 6.69 0.95
N PHE A 118 0.50 5.67 0.40
CA PHE A 118 -0.78 5.82 -0.27
C PHE A 118 -1.74 4.66 0.01
N LYS A 119 -3.02 4.92 -0.26
CA LYS A 119 -4.09 3.94 -0.13
C LYS A 119 -4.19 3.10 -1.39
N ALA A 120 -4.49 1.82 -1.22
CA ALA A 120 -5.03 1.00 -2.29
C ALA A 120 -6.35 1.61 -2.79
N TYR A 121 -6.65 1.37 -4.05
CA TYR A 121 -7.95 1.58 -4.64
C TYR A 121 -8.99 0.67 -3.99
N PHE A 122 -10.12 1.25 -3.64
CA PHE A 122 -11.26 0.53 -3.12
C PHE A 122 -12.48 0.81 -3.99
N ASP A 123 -12.94 -0.20 -4.73
CA ASP A 123 -14.25 -0.14 -5.38
C ASP A 123 -15.29 -0.83 -4.48
N PRO A 124 -16.14 -0.06 -3.78
CA PRO A 124 -17.18 -0.62 -2.91
C PRO A 124 -18.26 -1.41 -3.68
N ASN A 125 -18.26 -1.37 -5.02
CA ASN A 125 -19.20 -2.09 -5.86
C ASN A 125 -18.56 -3.26 -6.62
N SER A 126 -17.25 -3.51 -6.45
CA SER A 126 -16.64 -4.71 -7.02
C SER A 126 -17.26 -5.95 -6.35
N GLN A 127 -18.00 -6.73 -7.15
CA GLN A 127 -18.62 -8.01 -6.79
C GLN A 127 -18.14 -9.07 -7.77
#